data_AF-A0A089L5G6-F1
#
_entry.id   AF-A0A089L5G6-F1
#
_cell.length_a   1.000
_cell.length_b   1.000
_cell.length_c   1.000
_cell.angle_alpha   90.00
_cell.angle_beta   90.00
_cell.angle_gamma   90.00
#
_symmetry.space_group_name_H-M   'P 1'
#
loop_
_entity.id
_entity.type
_entity.pdbx_description
1 polymer ?
#
loop_
_entity_poly.entity_id
_entity_poly.type
_entity_poly.pdbx_seq_one_letter_code
_entity_poly.pdbx_strand_id
1 'polypeptide(L)'
;MKPVQPAVDSAVDSAAGEQAVLPDYTRYELNALQRILVILTGSVLLFGLGYLFYHQLLLAVLLVPGSAAGPRQLRKYLLQRRRSALNLQFKQMLFSLSSSLSAGRSVENAFREAVIDLRMLDPEGSGDMIAELNIICTRMEYGEPVEEALYDFSKRAGMEDVERFADVFMVCKRTGGDLVEIVRRTSTIIGEKLDIQQDIAVSIAQKKFEAKALLVSPLMMVMFMSLTAGDYMEPMYTGAGIAVSTIALIALLLCYLWTSKIMDIPL
;
A
#
# COMPACT_ATOMS: atom_id res chain seq x y z
N MET A 1 49.03 -43.43 -22.53
CA MET A 1 47.75 -43.65 -21.81
C MET A 1 47.38 -42.33 -21.13
N LYS A 2 46.15 -41.87 -21.38
CA LYS A 2 45.58 -40.55 -21.05
C LYS A 2 45.93 -39.98 -19.66
N PRO A 3 46.27 -38.68 -19.55
CA PRO A 3 45.91 -37.90 -18.37
C PRO A 3 44.44 -37.44 -18.48
N VAL A 4 43.78 -37.41 -17.33
CA VAL A 4 42.38 -37.04 -17.11
C VAL A 4 42.30 -35.55 -16.76
N GLN A 5 41.51 -34.80 -17.53
CA GLN A 5 40.85 -33.55 -17.13
C GLN A 5 39.47 -33.58 -17.84
N PRO A 6 38.37 -33.09 -17.22
CA PRO A 6 38.31 -31.74 -16.67
C PRO A 6 37.69 -31.62 -15.27
N ALA A 7 38.29 -30.76 -14.46
CA ALA A 7 37.67 -30.09 -13.30
C ALA A 7 37.56 -28.59 -13.62
N VAL A 8 36.95 -28.26 -14.77
CA VAL A 8 36.76 -26.90 -15.26
C VAL A 8 35.27 -26.58 -15.50
N ASP A 9 34.39 -27.59 -15.53
CA ASP A 9 32.96 -27.39 -15.83
C ASP A 9 32.11 -26.99 -14.61
N SER A 10 32.66 -26.99 -13.38
CA SER A 10 31.87 -26.64 -12.18
C SER A 10 32.02 -25.18 -11.72
N ALA A 11 32.75 -24.34 -12.46
CA ALA A 11 32.96 -22.93 -12.12
C ALA A 11 32.29 -21.96 -13.11
N VAL A 12 31.65 -22.45 -14.17
CA VAL A 12 30.98 -21.64 -15.19
C VAL A 12 29.46 -21.53 -14.94
N ASP A 13 28.87 -22.46 -14.17
CA ASP A 13 27.43 -22.44 -13.84
C ASP A 13 27.05 -21.60 -12.62
N SER A 14 28.01 -21.06 -11.87
CA SER A 14 27.74 -20.21 -10.70
C SER A 14 27.76 -18.70 -11.01
N ALA A 15 27.93 -18.31 -12.28
CA ALA A 15 28.03 -16.91 -12.71
C ALA A 15 26.99 -16.51 -13.78
N ALA A 16 25.94 -17.31 -13.95
CA ALA A 16 24.82 -17.02 -14.84
C ALA A 16 23.51 -16.91 -14.03
N GLY A 17 23.06 -15.68 -13.77
CA GLY A 17 21.65 -15.44 -13.46
C GLY A 17 21.31 -14.71 -12.17
N GLU A 18 22.07 -13.70 -11.76
CA GLU A 18 21.43 -12.58 -11.04
C GLU A 18 20.79 -11.68 -12.12
N GLN A 19 19.74 -12.21 -12.76
CA GLN A 19 18.88 -11.38 -13.60
C GLN A 19 18.37 -10.27 -12.68
N ALA A 20 18.68 -9.02 -13.00
CA ALA A 20 18.15 -7.87 -12.27
C ALA A 20 16.62 -7.93 -12.38
N VAL A 21 15.97 -8.54 -11.37
CA VAL A 21 14.52 -8.69 -11.33
C VAL A 21 13.96 -7.29 -11.19
N LEU A 22 13.26 -6.84 -12.22
CA LEU A 22 12.66 -5.51 -12.22
C LEU A 22 11.66 -5.37 -11.06
N PRO A 23 11.46 -4.16 -10.52
CA PRO A 23 10.54 -3.94 -9.40
C PRO A 23 9.13 -4.44 -9.72
N ASP A 24 8.56 -5.22 -8.80
CA ASP A 24 7.15 -5.63 -8.81
C ASP A 24 6.38 -4.79 -7.78
N TYR A 25 5.39 -4.03 -8.25
CA TYR A 25 4.55 -3.16 -7.42
C TYR A 25 3.24 -3.82 -6.99
N THR A 26 3.08 -5.11 -7.26
CA THR A 26 1.92 -5.91 -6.85
C THR A 26 2.10 -6.59 -5.50
N ARG A 27 3.34 -6.74 -5.04
CA ARG A 27 3.67 -7.41 -3.78
C ARG A 27 4.49 -6.50 -2.88
N TYR A 28 4.03 -6.34 -1.65
CA TYR A 28 4.84 -5.75 -0.58
C TYR A 28 5.38 -6.86 0.31
N GLU A 29 6.70 -6.91 0.48
CA GLU A 29 7.36 -7.80 1.45
C GLU A 29 7.53 -7.09 2.78
N LEU A 30 7.00 -7.68 3.83
CA LEU A 30 7.16 -7.15 5.17
C LEU A 30 8.49 -7.59 5.75
N ASN A 31 9.24 -6.63 6.31
CA ASN A 31 10.42 -6.96 7.09
C ASN A 31 10.03 -7.79 8.32
N ALA A 32 10.84 -8.79 8.68
CA ALA A 32 10.63 -9.63 9.86
C ALA A 32 10.44 -8.79 11.14
N LEU A 33 11.19 -7.69 11.28
CA LEU A 33 11.04 -6.76 12.40
C LEU A 33 9.67 -6.08 12.43
N GLN A 34 9.18 -5.60 11.28
CA GLN A 34 7.86 -4.97 11.19
C GLN A 34 6.76 -5.97 11.54
N ARG A 35 6.89 -7.22 11.07
CA ARG A 35 5.95 -8.30 11.38
C ARG A 35 5.92 -8.60 12.88
N ILE A 36 7.09 -8.76 13.51
CA ILE A 36 7.20 -9.03 14.96
C ILE A 36 6.64 -7.86 15.76
N LEU A 37 6.97 -6.61 15.39
CA LEU A 37 6.52 -5.42 16.10
C LEU A 37 4.98 -5.29 16.06
N VAL A 38 4.36 -5.54 14.90
CA VAL A 38 2.89 -5.52 14.78
C VAL A 38 2.23 -6.62 15.60
N ILE A 39 2.80 -7.83 15.60
CA ILE A 39 2.28 -8.94 16.42
C ILE A 39 2.41 -8.61 17.90
N LEU A 40 3.56 -8.06 18.32
CA LEU A 40 3.83 -7.72 19.71
C LEU A 40 2.92 -6.60 20.21
N THR A 41 2.81 -5.50 19.45
CA THR A 41 1.90 -4.39 19.79
C THR A 41 0.43 -4.84 19.80
N GLY A 42 0.00 -5.62 18.80
CA GLY A 42 -1.35 -6.20 18.77
C GLY A 42 -1.62 -7.16 19.94
N SER A 43 -0.62 -7.95 20.34
CA SER A 43 -0.73 -8.88 21.47
C SER A 43 -0.86 -8.13 22.80
N VAL A 44 -0.06 -7.08 23.01
CA VAL A 44 -0.16 -6.23 24.22
C VAL A 44 -1.53 -5.56 24.32
N LEU A 45 -2.05 -5.03 23.20
CA LEU A 45 -3.37 -4.39 23.17
C LEU A 45 -4.51 -5.39 23.47
N LEU A 46 -4.50 -6.55 22.81
CA LEU A 46 -5.55 -7.58 23.03
C LEU A 46 -5.47 -8.21 24.42
N PHE A 47 -4.26 -8.40 24.95
CA PHE A 47 -4.05 -8.87 26.32
C PHE A 47 -4.56 -7.83 27.33
N GLY A 48 -4.22 -6.55 27.17
CA GLY A 48 -4.71 -5.48 28.04
C GLY A 48 -6.23 -5.35 28.01
N LEU A 49 -6.84 -5.47 26.82
CA LEU A 49 -8.29 -5.51 26.64
C LEU A 49 -8.93 -6.68 27.39
N GLY A 50 -8.37 -7.89 27.25
CA GLY A 50 -8.86 -9.08 27.94
C GLY A 50 -8.69 -8.99 29.46
N TYR A 51 -7.56 -8.47 29.93
CA TYR A 51 -7.32 -8.27 31.36
C TYR A 51 -8.30 -7.27 31.97
N LEU A 52 -8.60 -6.17 31.26
CA LEU A 52 -9.53 -5.15 31.72
C LEU A 52 -10.96 -5.69 31.90
N PHE A 53 -11.41 -6.58 31.02
CA PHE A 53 -12.78 -7.13 31.05
C PHE A 53 -12.94 -8.34 31.97
N TYR A 54 -11.92 -9.18 32.11
CA TYR A 54 -12.04 -10.45 32.85
C TYR A 54 -11.27 -10.49 34.16
N HIS A 55 -10.27 -9.62 34.37
CA HIS A 55 -9.33 -9.67 35.50
C HIS A 55 -8.63 -11.04 35.69
N GLN A 56 -8.70 -11.92 34.68
CA GLN A 56 -8.15 -13.27 34.66
C GLN A 56 -7.13 -13.41 33.54
N LEU A 57 -5.92 -13.82 33.93
CA LEU A 57 -4.78 -14.01 33.02
C LEU A 57 -5.09 -15.02 31.90
N LEU A 58 -5.79 -16.11 32.22
CA LEU A 58 -6.07 -17.20 31.27
C LEU A 58 -6.97 -16.74 30.11
N LEU A 59 -8.04 -16.00 30.42
CA LEU A 59 -8.97 -15.46 29.42
C LEU A 59 -8.34 -14.35 28.58
N ALA A 60 -7.47 -13.53 29.18
CA ALA A 60 -6.73 -12.50 28.46
C ALA A 60 -5.76 -13.10 27.42
N VAL A 61 -5.09 -14.21 27.77
CA VAL A 61 -4.19 -14.92 26.83
C VAL A 61 -4.96 -15.52 25.64
N LEU A 62 -6.22 -15.93 25.82
CA LEU A 62 -7.04 -16.49 24.74
C LEU A 62 -7.31 -15.50 23.59
N LEU A 63 -7.27 -14.19 23.86
CA LEU A 63 -7.45 -13.14 22.84
C LEU A 63 -6.20 -12.86 22.01
N VAL A 64 -5.01 -13.22 22.52
CA VAL A 64 -3.71 -12.91 21.89
C VAL A 64 -3.55 -13.47 20.46
N PRO A 65 -4.01 -14.69 20.13
CA PRO A 65 -3.92 -15.21 18.76
C PRO A 65 -4.58 -14.33 17.68
N GLY A 66 -5.52 -13.46 18.07
CA GLY A 66 -6.13 -12.49 17.15
C GLY A 66 -5.14 -11.50 16.53
N SER A 67 -4.00 -11.26 17.18
CA SER A 67 -2.94 -10.34 16.67
C SER A 67 -2.29 -10.83 15.38
N ALA A 68 -2.40 -12.13 15.05
CA ALA A 68 -1.86 -12.72 13.83
C ALA A 68 -2.48 -12.15 12.54
N ALA A 69 -3.65 -11.51 12.63
CA ALA A 69 -4.26 -10.79 11.50
C ALA A 69 -3.57 -9.45 11.19
N GLY A 70 -2.87 -8.86 12.16
CA GLY A 70 -2.23 -7.53 12.06
C GLY A 70 -1.25 -7.40 10.89
N PRO A 71 -0.29 -8.33 10.69
CA PRO A 71 0.65 -8.25 9.58
C PRO A 71 -0.03 -8.27 8.21
N ARG A 72 -1.13 -9.02 8.04
CA ARG A 72 -1.87 -9.04 6.76
C ARG A 72 -2.48 -7.67 6.46
N GLN A 73 -3.02 -6.99 7.47
CA GLN A 73 -3.58 -5.65 7.31
C GLN A 73 -2.49 -4.62 7.00
N LEU A 74 -1.35 -4.67 7.72
CA LEU A 74 -0.23 -3.76 7.45
C LEU A 74 0.32 -3.93 6.04
N ARG A 75 0.47 -5.18 5.57
CA ARG A 75 0.92 -5.45 4.19
C ARG A 75 0.02 -4.79 3.16
N LYS A 76 -1.30 -4.93 3.31
CA LYS A 76 -2.29 -4.32 2.40
C LYS A 76 -2.20 -2.80 2.44
N TYR A 77 -2.11 -2.22 3.63
CA TYR A 77 -2.00 -0.77 3.82
C TYR A 77 -0.73 -0.20 3.18
N LEU A 78 0.43 -0.82 3.41
CA LEU A 78 1.70 -0.37 2.83
C LEU A 78 1.72 -0.52 1.31
N LEU A 79 1.16 -1.61 0.78
CA LEU A 79 1.01 -1.81 -0.67
C LEU A 79 0.13 -0.72 -1.30
N GLN A 80 -1.04 -0.44 -0.70
CA GLN A 80 -1.93 0.63 -1.15
C GLN A 80 -1.23 1.98 -1.10
N ARG A 81 -0.54 2.29 0.01
CA ARG A 81 0.21 3.54 0.16
C ARG A 81 1.29 3.71 -0.91
N ARG A 82 2.06 2.65 -1.20
CA ARG A 82 3.08 2.66 -2.26
C ARG A 82 2.44 2.91 -3.63
N ARG A 83 1.34 2.23 -3.95
CA ARG A 83 0.59 2.42 -5.21
C ARG A 83 -0.02 3.81 -5.34
N SER A 84 -0.59 4.37 -4.26
CA SER A 84 -1.10 5.75 -4.26
C SER A 84 0.00 6.77 -4.52
N ALA A 85 1.19 6.58 -3.92
CA ALA A 85 2.35 7.42 -4.21
C ALA A 85 2.81 7.31 -5.67
N LEU A 86 2.87 6.08 -6.21
CA LEU A 86 3.21 5.85 -7.61
C LEU A 86 2.16 6.47 -8.56
N ASN A 87 0.86 6.38 -8.26
CA ASN A 87 -0.21 6.99 -9.07
C ASN A 87 -0.11 8.53 -9.08
N LEU A 88 0.21 9.15 -7.92
CA LEU A 88 0.46 10.59 -7.85
C LEU A 88 1.66 11.01 -8.72
N GLN A 89 2.78 10.28 -8.63
CA GLN A 89 3.96 10.53 -9.47
C GLN A 89 3.68 10.27 -10.96
N PHE A 90 2.82 9.29 -11.27
CA PHE A 90 2.37 9.04 -12.63
C PHE A 90 1.56 10.21 -13.20
N LYS A 91 0.65 10.82 -12.42
CA LYS A 91 -0.03 12.09 -12.83
C LYS A 91 0.98 13.19 -13.14
N GLN A 92 1.97 13.38 -12.27
CA GLN A 92 3.02 14.40 -12.44
C GLN A 92 3.85 14.14 -13.70
N MET A 93 4.20 12.88 -13.95
CA MET A 93 4.87 12.44 -15.18
C MET A 93 4.05 12.78 -16.43
N LEU A 94 2.74 12.47 -16.42
CA LEU A 94 1.85 12.79 -17.55
C LEU A 94 1.76 14.30 -17.79
N PHE A 95 1.75 15.11 -16.74
CA PHE A 95 1.77 16.56 -16.89
C PHE A 95 3.05 17.05 -17.58
N SER A 96 4.21 16.54 -17.17
CA SER A 96 5.49 16.85 -17.82
C SER A 96 5.49 16.40 -19.29
N LEU A 97 5.08 15.15 -19.57
CA LEU A 97 4.94 14.65 -20.95
C LEU A 97 4.04 15.53 -21.80
N SER A 98 2.87 15.93 -21.28
CA SER A 98 1.94 16.79 -22.01
C SER A 98 2.59 18.12 -22.38
N SER A 99 3.35 18.72 -21.46
CA SER A 99 4.06 19.98 -21.67
C SER A 99 5.15 19.85 -22.74
N SER A 100 6.02 18.84 -22.62
CA SER A 100 7.11 18.58 -23.57
C SER A 100 6.61 18.25 -24.97
N LEU A 101 5.58 17.42 -25.08
CA LEU A 101 4.97 17.07 -26.36
C LEU A 101 4.26 18.28 -27.00
N SER A 102 3.57 19.10 -26.19
CA SER A 102 2.96 20.35 -26.68
C SER A 102 3.99 21.34 -27.21
N ALA A 103 5.21 21.32 -26.65
CA ALA A 103 6.34 22.12 -27.14
C ALA A 103 6.97 21.55 -28.44
N GLY A 104 6.39 20.51 -29.03
CA GLY A 104 6.85 19.90 -30.27
C GLY A 104 8.06 18.98 -30.11
N ARG A 105 8.39 18.58 -28.88
CA ARG A 105 9.49 17.62 -28.63
C ARG A 105 9.09 16.22 -29.07
N SER A 106 10.09 15.40 -29.42
CA SER A 106 9.86 13.99 -29.67
C SER A 106 9.40 13.27 -28.39
N VAL A 107 8.75 12.12 -28.55
CA VAL A 107 8.23 11.33 -27.42
C VAL A 107 9.36 10.90 -26.51
N GLU A 108 10.48 10.46 -27.08
CA GLU A 108 11.66 9.99 -26.36
C GLU A 108 12.26 11.12 -25.51
N ASN A 109 12.32 12.34 -26.06
CA ASN A 109 12.78 13.52 -25.33
C ASN A 109 11.81 13.94 -24.23
N ALA A 110 10.49 13.81 -24.46
CA ALA A 110 9.49 14.10 -23.44
C ALA A 110 9.65 13.16 -22.22
N PHE A 111 9.86 11.87 -22.43
CA PHE A 111 10.11 10.92 -21.34
C PHE A 111 11.40 11.25 -20.56
N ARG A 112 12.47 11.67 -21.26
CA ARG A 112 13.72 12.13 -20.61
C ARG A 112 13.51 13.38 -19.78
N GLU A 113 12.73 14.34 -20.28
CA GLU A 113 12.40 15.57 -19.56
C GLU A 113 11.53 15.29 -18.32
N ALA A 114 10.60 14.34 -18.41
CA ALA A 114 9.80 13.90 -17.27
C ALA A 114 10.63 13.32 -16.12
N VAL A 115 11.75 12.65 -16.40
CA VAL A 115 12.69 12.21 -15.35
C VAL A 115 13.29 13.40 -14.61
N ILE A 116 13.67 14.45 -15.35
CA ILE A 116 14.28 15.66 -14.78
C ILE A 116 13.25 16.41 -13.94
N ASP A 117 12.05 16.62 -14.46
CA ASP A 117 10.97 17.32 -13.77
C ASP A 117 10.57 16.60 -12.47
N LEU A 118 10.44 15.27 -12.50
CA LEU A 118 10.14 14.50 -11.28
C LEU A 118 11.26 14.56 -10.25
N ARG A 119 12.53 14.56 -10.66
CA ARG A 119 13.67 14.75 -9.73
C ARG A 119 13.67 16.12 -9.08
N MET A 120 13.15 17.16 -9.74
CA MET A 120 12.98 18.46 -9.11
C MET A 120 11.88 18.46 -8.05
N LEU A 121 10.83 17.65 -8.22
CA LEU A 121 9.74 17.48 -7.26
C LEU A 121 10.11 16.56 -6.09
N ASP A 122 10.97 15.57 -6.32
CA ASP A 122 11.49 14.63 -5.33
C ASP A 122 13.03 14.58 -5.37
N PRO A 123 13.72 15.52 -4.69
CA PRO A 123 15.18 15.61 -4.70
C PRO A 123 15.89 14.40 -4.10
N GLU A 124 15.21 13.62 -3.25
CA GLU A 124 15.76 12.39 -2.68
C GLU A 124 15.85 11.26 -3.72
N GLY A 125 15.16 11.39 -4.86
CA GLY A 125 15.23 10.44 -5.97
C GLY A 125 14.74 9.03 -5.62
N SER A 126 14.02 8.90 -4.51
CA SER A 126 13.55 7.62 -3.96
C SER A 126 12.20 7.19 -4.54
N GLY A 127 11.56 8.05 -5.35
CA GLY A 127 10.32 7.76 -6.04
C GLY A 127 10.41 6.57 -7.00
N ASP A 128 9.52 5.60 -6.80
CA ASP A 128 9.36 4.44 -7.66
C ASP A 128 9.17 4.83 -9.14
N MET A 129 8.48 5.94 -9.43
CA MET A 129 8.27 6.41 -10.81
C MET A 129 9.56 6.88 -11.49
N ILE A 130 10.48 7.50 -10.75
CA ILE A 130 11.76 7.96 -11.31
C ILE A 130 12.58 6.74 -11.73
N ALA A 131 12.61 5.68 -10.91
CA ALA A 131 13.28 4.44 -11.27
C ALA A 131 12.68 3.82 -12.55
N GLU A 132 11.36 3.78 -12.65
CA GLU A 132 10.64 3.25 -13.80
C GLU A 132 10.86 4.05 -15.08
N LEU A 133 10.86 5.38 -15.01
CA LEU A 133 11.19 6.21 -16.17
C LEU A 133 12.64 6.05 -16.61
N ASN A 134 13.58 5.84 -15.69
CA ASN A 134 14.97 5.54 -16.06
C ASN A 134 15.04 4.20 -16.81
N ILE A 135 14.31 3.17 -16.36
CA ILE A 135 14.21 1.88 -17.06
C ILE A 135 13.66 2.07 -18.48
N ILE A 136 12.56 2.83 -18.62
CA ILE A 136 11.96 3.14 -19.93
C ILE A 136 12.95 3.90 -20.82
N CYS A 137 13.64 4.92 -20.29
CA CYS A 137 14.63 5.69 -21.03
C CYS A 137 15.82 4.83 -21.50
N THR A 138 16.34 3.97 -20.64
CA THR A 138 17.42 3.05 -20.97
C THR A 138 16.99 2.04 -22.04
N ARG A 139 15.76 1.50 -21.99
CA ARG A 139 15.24 0.62 -23.04
C ARG A 139 15.13 1.33 -24.40
N MET A 140 14.67 2.58 -24.41
CA MET A 140 14.65 3.40 -25.62
C MET A 140 16.06 3.64 -26.19
N GLU A 141 17.08 3.80 -25.33
CA GLU A 141 18.49 3.93 -25.76
C GLU A 141 19.00 2.68 -26.46
N TYR A 142 18.51 1.51 -26.06
CA TYR A 142 18.81 0.23 -26.71
C TYR A 142 17.94 -0.05 -27.95
N GLY A 143 17.08 0.89 -28.35
CA GLY A 143 16.25 0.79 -29.55
C GLY A 143 14.91 0.09 -29.36
N GLU A 144 14.50 -0.19 -28.12
CA GLU A 144 13.16 -0.71 -27.82
C GLU A 144 12.11 0.41 -28.00
N PRO A 145 10.96 0.13 -28.65
CA PRO A 145 9.88 1.09 -28.76
C PRO A 145 9.34 1.50 -27.38
N VAL A 146 9.04 2.80 -27.21
CA VAL A 146 8.53 3.35 -25.95
C VAL A 146 7.20 2.70 -25.53
N GLU A 147 6.34 2.34 -26.48
CA GLU A 147 5.10 1.62 -26.23
C GLU A 147 5.30 0.24 -25.58
N GLU A 148 6.37 -0.49 -25.93
CA GLU A 148 6.68 -1.80 -25.35
C GLU A 148 7.21 -1.65 -23.92
N ALA A 149 8.13 -0.71 -23.70
CA ALA A 149 8.66 -0.39 -22.38
C ALA A 149 7.57 0.12 -21.42
N LEU A 150 6.66 0.97 -21.91
CA LEU A 150 5.52 1.47 -21.15
C LEU A 150 4.51 0.36 -20.83
N TYR A 151 4.27 -0.55 -21.77
CA TYR A 151 3.39 -1.70 -21.55
C TYR A 151 3.93 -2.64 -20.47
N ASP A 152 5.24 -2.94 -20.47
CA ASP A 152 5.88 -3.73 -19.41
C ASP A 152 5.73 -3.06 -18.03
N PHE A 153 5.99 -1.75 -17.95
CA PHE A 153 5.74 -0.97 -16.73
C PHE A 153 4.29 -1.09 -16.27
N SER A 154 3.32 -0.99 -17.17
CA SER A 154 1.90 -1.06 -16.82
C SER A 154 1.53 -2.39 -16.15
N LYS A 155 2.12 -3.50 -16.61
CA LYS A 155 1.89 -4.83 -16.04
C LYS A 155 2.56 -5.01 -14.69
N ARG A 156 3.75 -4.44 -14.48
CA ARG A 156 4.44 -4.46 -13.19
C ARG A 156 3.81 -3.52 -12.16
N ALA A 157 3.25 -2.39 -12.60
CA ALA A 157 2.52 -1.45 -11.75
C ALA A 157 1.23 -2.09 -11.19
N GLY A 158 0.50 -2.84 -12.03
CA GLY A 158 -0.79 -3.45 -11.66
C GLY A 158 -1.81 -2.41 -11.20
N MET A 159 -1.81 -1.26 -11.86
CA MET A 159 -2.68 -0.12 -11.60
C MET A 159 -3.51 0.17 -12.85
N GLU A 160 -4.82 0.21 -12.68
CA GLU A 160 -5.78 0.36 -13.78
C GLU A 160 -5.53 1.62 -14.63
N ASP A 161 -5.19 2.75 -13.99
CA ASP A 161 -4.97 4.01 -14.68
C ASP A 161 -3.72 3.96 -15.60
N VAL A 162 -2.68 3.23 -15.19
CA VAL A 162 -1.45 3.04 -15.99
C VAL A 162 -1.69 2.06 -17.13
N GLU A 163 -2.40 0.96 -16.88
CA GLU A 163 -2.76 -0.02 -17.91
C GLU A 163 -3.60 0.63 -19.01
N ARG A 164 -4.64 1.40 -18.63
CA ARG A 164 -5.47 2.13 -19.59
C ARG A 164 -4.67 3.16 -20.40
N PHE A 165 -3.75 3.87 -19.76
CA PHE A 165 -2.90 4.82 -20.46
C PHE A 165 -1.99 4.11 -21.48
N ALA A 166 -1.32 3.03 -21.09
CA ALA A 166 -0.44 2.27 -21.97
C ALA A 166 -1.18 1.73 -23.21
N ASP A 167 -2.38 1.20 -23.04
CA ASP A 167 -3.21 0.69 -24.13
C ASP A 167 -3.59 1.80 -25.12
N VAL A 168 -4.09 2.93 -24.61
CA VAL A 168 -4.50 4.08 -25.45
C VAL A 168 -3.29 4.73 -26.13
N PHE A 169 -2.17 4.82 -25.42
CA PHE A 169 -0.92 5.37 -25.93
C PHE A 169 -0.38 4.51 -27.09
N MET A 170 -0.33 3.19 -26.94
CA MET A 170 0.10 2.25 -27.98
C MET A 170 -0.76 2.36 -29.24
N VAL A 171 -2.08 2.42 -29.08
CA VAL A 171 -3.01 2.57 -30.21
C VAL A 171 -2.76 3.90 -30.92
N CYS A 172 -2.66 5.01 -30.18
CA CYS A 172 -2.47 6.33 -30.75
C CYS A 172 -1.14 6.48 -31.50
N LYS A 173 -0.05 5.96 -30.92
CA LYS A 173 1.27 6.00 -31.55
C LYS A 173 1.27 5.26 -32.90
N ARG A 174 0.56 4.12 -32.99
CA ARG A 174 0.43 3.33 -34.21
C ARG A 174 -0.50 3.97 -35.25
N THR A 175 -1.57 4.62 -34.83
CA THR A 175 -2.54 5.26 -35.74
C THR A 175 -2.17 6.70 -36.12
N GLY A 176 -1.15 7.28 -35.47
CA GLY A 176 -0.73 8.67 -35.69
C GLY A 176 -1.70 9.70 -35.09
N GLY A 177 -2.40 9.34 -34.02
CA GLY A 177 -3.31 10.26 -33.33
C GLY A 177 -2.57 11.33 -32.52
N ASP A 178 -3.36 12.18 -31.85
CA ASP A 178 -2.82 13.25 -31.01
C ASP A 178 -2.40 12.71 -29.63
N LEU A 179 -1.09 12.46 -29.48
CA LEU A 179 -0.48 12.04 -28.22
C LEU A 179 -0.56 13.13 -27.15
N VAL A 180 -0.51 14.40 -27.53
CA VAL A 180 -0.63 15.52 -26.59
C VAL A 180 -2.00 15.46 -25.93
N GLU A 181 -3.06 15.32 -26.73
CA GLU A 181 -4.42 15.27 -26.23
C GLU A 181 -4.67 14.07 -25.32
N ILE A 182 -4.15 12.89 -25.66
CA ILE A 182 -4.30 11.69 -24.82
C ILE A 182 -3.59 11.85 -23.49
N VAL A 183 -2.33 12.29 -23.49
CA VAL A 183 -1.55 12.48 -22.27
C VAL A 183 -2.21 13.54 -21.38
N ARG A 184 -2.65 14.66 -21.97
CA ARG A 184 -3.36 15.73 -21.25
C ARG A 184 -4.66 15.23 -20.65
N ARG A 185 -5.48 14.53 -21.43
CA ARG A 185 -6.77 14.00 -20.98
C ARG A 185 -6.61 12.97 -19.88
N THR A 186 -5.63 12.07 -19.98
CA THR A 186 -5.34 11.10 -18.92
C THR A 186 -4.86 11.81 -17.64
N SER A 187 -3.99 12.81 -17.76
CA SER A 187 -3.53 13.61 -16.61
C SER A 187 -4.70 14.31 -15.90
N THR A 188 -5.63 14.89 -16.66
CA THR A 188 -6.85 15.51 -16.10
C THR A 188 -7.74 14.49 -15.41
N ILE A 189 -8.04 13.35 -16.05
CA ILE A 189 -8.91 12.31 -15.46
C ILE A 189 -8.32 11.77 -14.15
N ILE A 190 -7.02 11.47 -14.12
CA ILE A 190 -6.35 11.00 -12.90
C ILE A 190 -6.33 12.11 -11.86
N GLY A 191 -6.15 13.36 -12.27
CA GLY A 191 -6.24 14.53 -11.39
C GLY A 191 -7.59 14.65 -10.71
N GLU A 192 -8.68 14.66 -11.49
CA GLU A 192 -10.04 14.71 -10.98
C GLU A 192 -10.34 13.53 -10.05
N LYS A 193 -9.87 12.32 -10.39
CA LYS A 193 -10.00 11.14 -9.54
C LYS A 193 -9.29 11.30 -8.20
N LEU A 194 -8.05 11.80 -8.20
CA LEU A 194 -7.29 12.05 -6.96
C LEU A 194 -7.93 13.14 -6.10
N ASP A 195 -8.45 14.20 -6.71
CA ASP A 195 -9.14 15.28 -6.00
C ASP A 195 -10.42 14.77 -5.33
N ILE A 196 -11.23 13.97 -6.05
CA ILE A 196 -12.41 13.28 -5.49
C ILE A 196 -12.00 12.34 -4.35
N GLN A 197 -10.94 11.55 -4.53
CA GLN A 197 -10.43 10.65 -3.48
C GLN A 197 -9.99 11.43 -2.23
N GLN A 198 -9.37 12.59 -2.40
CA GLN A 198 -8.97 13.47 -1.31
C GLN A 198 -10.17 14.06 -0.57
N ASP A 199 -11.19 14.55 -1.30
CA ASP A 199 -12.42 15.07 -0.71
C ASP A 199 -13.18 13.99 0.09
N ILE A 200 -13.23 12.77 -0.46
CA ILE A 200 -13.77 11.59 0.22
C ILE A 200 -12.94 11.28 1.48
N ALA A 201 -11.61 11.27 1.39
CA ALA A 201 -10.73 10.97 2.51
C ALA A 201 -10.91 11.98 3.66
N VAL A 202 -11.00 13.27 3.35
CA VAL A 202 -11.26 14.34 4.33
C VAL A 202 -12.62 14.16 4.98
N SER A 203 -13.66 13.90 4.19
CA SER A 203 -15.03 13.68 4.67
C SER A 203 -15.13 12.47 5.60
N ILE A 204 -14.45 11.37 5.25
CA ILE A 204 -14.42 10.15 6.05
C ILE A 204 -13.54 10.31 7.30
N ALA A 205 -12.48 11.11 7.26
CA ALA A 205 -11.56 11.27 8.39
C ALA A 205 -12.29 11.73 9.66
N GLN A 206 -13.23 12.67 9.54
CA GLN A 206 -14.08 13.10 10.66
C GLN A 206 -14.91 11.94 11.21
N LYS A 207 -15.58 11.17 10.33
CA LYS A 207 -16.40 10.02 10.74
C LYS A 207 -15.58 8.89 11.36
N LYS A 208 -14.36 8.66 10.87
CA LYS A 208 -13.40 7.73 11.46
C LYS A 208 -13.01 8.17 12.87
N PHE A 209 -12.82 9.47 13.11
CA PHE A 209 -12.52 9.99 14.44
C PHE A 209 -13.70 9.83 15.40
N GLU A 210 -14.90 10.25 15.00
CA GLU A 210 -16.14 10.09 15.79
C GLU A 210 -16.37 8.62 16.16
N ALA A 211 -16.27 7.71 15.18
CA ALA A 211 -16.47 6.29 15.43
C ALA A 211 -15.40 5.68 16.36
N LYS A 212 -14.12 6.08 16.21
CA LYS A 212 -13.06 5.65 17.13
C LYS A 212 -13.33 6.14 18.56
N ALA A 213 -13.78 7.38 18.73
CA ALA A 213 -14.13 7.92 20.04
C ALA A 213 -15.26 7.11 20.71
N LEU A 214 -16.30 6.76 19.94
CA LEU A 214 -17.40 5.91 20.42
C LEU A 214 -16.95 4.50 20.81
N LEU A 215 -16.03 3.89 20.05
CA LEU A 215 -15.51 2.56 20.36
C LEU A 215 -14.61 2.54 21.61
N VAL A 216 -13.88 3.63 21.86
CA VAL A 216 -12.99 3.76 23.02
C VAL A 216 -13.76 4.14 24.30
N SER A 217 -14.91 4.81 24.18
CA SER A 217 -15.69 5.31 25.31
C SER A 217 -16.09 4.22 26.34
N PRO A 218 -16.67 3.06 25.95
CA PRO A 218 -16.98 1.98 26.89
C PRO A 218 -15.74 1.44 27.60
N LEU A 219 -14.60 1.37 26.90
CA LEU A 219 -13.33 0.95 27.46
C LEU A 219 -12.83 1.88 28.56
N MET A 220 -12.87 3.19 28.27
CA MET A 220 -12.49 4.22 29.22
C MET A 220 -13.41 4.20 30.45
N MET A 221 -14.71 3.95 30.25
CA MET A 221 -15.67 3.87 31.35
C MET A 221 -15.41 2.67 32.26
N VAL A 222 -15.18 1.48 31.68
CA VAL A 222 -14.81 0.27 32.45
C VAL A 222 -13.50 0.50 33.20
N MET A 223 -12.49 1.07 32.55
CA MET A 223 -11.21 1.39 33.17
C MET A 223 -11.38 2.37 34.34
N PHE A 224 -12.12 3.46 34.13
CA PHE A 224 -12.38 4.46 35.16
C PHE A 224 -13.11 3.86 36.38
N MET A 225 -14.15 3.04 36.14
CA MET A 225 -14.87 2.37 37.23
C MET A 225 -14.00 1.36 37.96
N SER A 226 -13.17 0.59 37.24
CA SER A 226 -12.25 -0.37 37.86
C SER A 226 -11.21 0.28 38.79
N LEU A 227 -10.80 1.52 38.50
CA LEU A 227 -9.82 2.27 39.30
C LEU A 227 -10.46 3.01 40.49
N THR A 228 -11.70 3.49 40.34
CA THR A 228 -12.36 4.34 41.35
C THR A 228 -13.29 3.57 42.28
N ALA A 229 -13.87 2.46 41.80
CA ALA A 229 -14.85 1.66 42.52
C ALA A 229 -14.64 0.16 42.23
N GLY A 230 -13.45 -0.36 42.55
CA GLY A 230 -13.08 -1.77 42.33
C GLY A 230 -14.07 -2.76 42.94
N ASP A 231 -14.48 -2.51 44.19
CA ASP A 231 -15.44 -3.35 44.93
C ASP A 231 -16.81 -3.46 44.21
N TYR A 232 -17.21 -2.42 43.47
CA TYR A 232 -18.45 -2.44 42.68
C TYR A 232 -18.32 -3.33 41.42
N MET A 233 -17.10 -3.44 40.87
CA MET A 233 -16.83 -4.22 39.67
C MET A 233 -16.53 -5.69 39.97
N GLU A 234 -16.25 -6.10 41.21
CA GLU A 234 -15.95 -7.49 41.57
C GLU A 234 -16.98 -8.53 41.07
N PRO A 235 -18.30 -8.28 41.16
CA PRO A 235 -19.29 -9.22 40.64
C PRO A 235 -19.26 -9.36 39.10
N MET A 236 -18.71 -8.37 38.37
CA MET A 236 -18.56 -8.44 36.91
C MET A 236 -17.43 -9.41 36.50
N TYR A 237 -16.48 -9.69 37.39
CA TYR A 237 -15.34 -10.57 37.12
C TYR A 237 -15.57 -12.01 37.56
N THR A 238 -16.72 -12.32 38.17
CA THR A 238 -17.02 -13.63 38.76
C THR A 238 -18.38 -14.18 38.32
N GLY A 239 -18.50 -15.51 38.22
CA GLY A 239 -19.77 -16.21 37.94
C GLY A 239 -20.52 -15.68 36.72
N ALA A 240 -21.74 -15.18 36.93
CA ALA A 240 -22.59 -14.61 35.89
C ALA A 240 -22.03 -13.32 35.26
N GLY A 241 -21.17 -12.58 35.97
CA GLY A 241 -20.52 -11.38 35.45
C GLY A 241 -19.62 -11.66 34.25
N ILE A 242 -18.92 -12.79 34.25
CA ILE A 242 -18.08 -13.22 33.11
C ILE A 242 -18.91 -13.37 31.84
N ALA A 243 -20.14 -13.91 31.95
CA ALA A 243 -21.05 -14.04 30.81
C ALA A 243 -21.46 -12.66 30.28
N VAL A 244 -21.78 -11.71 31.15
CA VAL A 244 -22.13 -10.33 30.76
C VAL A 244 -20.94 -9.62 30.10
N SER A 245 -19.74 -9.74 30.68
CA SER A 245 -18.49 -9.19 30.12
C SER A 245 -18.17 -9.80 28.76
N THR A 246 -18.42 -11.09 28.57
CA THR A 246 -18.26 -11.78 27.28
C THR A 246 -19.23 -11.24 26.24
N ILE A 247 -20.51 -11.08 26.58
CA ILE A 247 -21.53 -10.50 25.69
C ILE A 247 -21.17 -9.06 25.31
N ALA A 248 -20.72 -8.26 26.28
CA ALA A 248 -20.29 -6.88 26.05
C ALA A 248 -19.07 -6.82 25.11
N LEU A 249 -18.09 -7.69 25.29
CA LEU A 249 -16.90 -7.75 24.44
C LEU A 249 -17.24 -8.21 23.02
N ILE A 250 -18.16 -9.18 22.86
CA ILE A 250 -18.68 -9.58 21.55
C ILE A 250 -19.42 -8.42 20.88
N ALA A 251 -20.26 -7.69 21.62
CA ALA A 251 -20.98 -6.54 21.09
C ALA A 251 -20.02 -5.42 20.64
N LEU A 252 -18.97 -5.13 21.42
CA LEU A 252 -17.90 -4.21 21.05
C LEU A 252 -17.16 -4.65 19.79
N LEU A 253 -16.84 -5.94 19.70
CA LEU A 253 -16.16 -6.52 18.54
C LEU A 253 -17.05 -6.45 17.28
N LEU A 254 -18.35 -6.75 17.40
CA LEU A 254 -19.30 -6.62 16.30
C LEU A 254 -19.45 -5.16 15.86
N CYS A 255 -19.53 -4.23 16.81
CA CYS A 255 -19.56 -2.80 16.53
C CYS A 255 -18.30 -2.38 15.76
N TYR A 256 -17.11 -2.77 16.24
CA TYR A 256 -15.85 -2.51 15.55
C TYR A 256 -15.81 -3.09 14.12
N LEU A 257 -16.24 -4.33 13.93
CA LEU A 257 -16.29 -4.96 12.60
C LEU A 257 -17.26 -4.24 11.66
N TRP A 258 -18.44 -3.86 12.16
CA TRP A 258 -19.43 -3.11 11.38
C TRP A 258 -18.90 -1.73 10.99
N THR A 259 -18.33 -0.99 11.94
CA THR A 259 -17.73 0.32 11.65
C THR A 259 -16.59 0.18 10.66
N SER A 260 -15.68 -0.78 10.86
CA SER A 260 -14.55 -1.01 9.95
C SER A 260 -15.03 -1.34 8.54
N LYS A 261 -16.08 -2.14 8.39
CA LYS A 261 -16.63 -2.52 7.08
C LYS A 261 -17.32 -1.34 6.37
N ILE A 262 -18.04 -0.50 7.11
CA ILE A 262 -18.71 0.68 6.55
C ILE A 262 -17.69 1.76 6.15
N MET A 263 -16.58 1.88 6.90
CA MET A 263 -15.53 2.86 6.65
C MET A 263 -14.46 2.41 5.64
N ASP A 264 -14.47 1.14 5.24
CA ASP A 264 -13.61 0.61 4.20
C ASP A 264 -14.24 0.91 2.83
N ILE A 265 -14.13 2.17 2.43
CA ILE A 265 -14.52 2.60 1.09
C ILE A 265 -13.31 2.32 0.19
N PRO A 266 -13.43 1.43 -0.81
CA PRO A 266 -12.36 1.19 -1.77
C PRO A 266 -12.16 2.49 -2.56
N LEU A 267 -11.00 3.13 -2.35
CA LEU A 267 -10.53 4.30 -3.10
C LEU A 267 -9.74 3.85 -4.33
#